data_AF-A0A815C7K5-F1
#
_entry.id   AF-A0A815C7K5-F1
#
_cell.length_a   1.000
_cell.length_b   1.000
_cell.length_c   1.000
_cell.angle_alpha   90.00
_cell.angle_beta   90.00
_cell.angle_gamma   90.00
#
_symmetry.space_group_name_H-M   'P 1'
#
loop_
_entity.id
_entity.type
_entity.pdbx_description
1 polymer ?
#
loop_
_entity_poly.entity_id
_entity_poly.type
_entity_poly.pdbx_seq_one_letter_code
_entity_poly.pdbx_strand_id
1 'polypeptide(L)'
;MIQLESLIMNIRSCLLNGSCEIDINTRRNCTACRFAKCLLMGMSPDLIRKEVQERKKHLKTRDTYMNQVIGDQQLKLTTPLRTLDLLYDDRSPLNNSEWTLLSNVTHAHDTFSAIPQIRHAIYHLSASLSSSLDTSYNVTHVFETITLMYTSMQSFISSSSDFRILTINEQSSLYQRNLHGIVALCSILFLQATQIIDNPICVKTFSIIYGSEMMIQAIRMCRKLDTDVIIIKLMLLILAFSSNCFIIDQREDTQNDSFLNGTYRLLGSQNVYVQLLWKYMTYRYGYYDAARRFFRLIEIFLDLMKYSGAVYTYNATHHRLVDNILGQAKQSLIVDYDKQKPLWGKS
;
A
#
# COMPACT_ATOMS: atom_id res chain seq x y z
N MET A 1 11.26 -25.39 22.85
CA MET A 1 11.75 -26.29 21.78
C MET A 1 11.12 -25.98 20.41
N ILE A 2 10.73 -24.73 20.13
CA ILE A 2 10.03 -24.31 18.88
C ILE A 2 10.83 -23.22 18.13
N GLN A 3 11.97 -22.75 18.66
CA GLN A 3 12.72 -21.63 18.08
C GLN A 3 13.92 -22.01 17.19
N LEU A 4 14.17 -23.30 16.94
CA LEU A 4 15.31 -23.70 16.08
C LEU A 4 14.92 -23.96 14.61
N GLU A 5 13.66 -24.26 14.31
CA GLU A 5 13.25 -24.64 12.95
C GLU A 5 13.17 -23.45 11.99
N SER A 6 12.88 -22.24 12.49
CA SER A 6 12.72 -21.05 11.65
C SER A 6 14.04 -20.42 11.17
N LEU A 7 15.20 -20.80 11.74
CA LEU A 7 16.51 -20.27 11.33
C LEU A 7 17.17 -21.08 10.19
N ILE A 8 16.59 -22.23 9.82
CA ILE A 8 17.16 -23.18 8.85
C ILE A 8 16.77 -22.87 7.39
N MET A 9 15.88 -21.90 7.16
CA MET A 9 15.21 -21.69 5.88
C MET A 9 16.09 -21.16 4.71
N ASN A 10 17.41 -21.05 4.88
CA ASN A 10 18.35 -20.77 3.78
C ASN A 10 19.60 -21.67 3.76
N ILE A 11 19.60 -22.77 4.53
CA ILE A 11 20.69 -23.75 4.53
C ILE A 11 20.17 -25.01 3.83
N ARG A 12 20.84 -25.41 2.73
CA ARG A 12 20.52 -26.64 1.98
C ARG A 12 20.27 -27.79 2.96
N SER A 13 19.10 -28.43 2.84
CA SER A 13 18.69 -29.56 3.69
C SER A 13 19.73 -30.69 3.64
N CYS A 14 19.92 -31.36 4.77
CA CYS A 14 20.81 -32.51 4.85
C CYS A 14 20.22 -33.69 4.05
N LEU A 15 21.03 -34.30 3.18
CA LEU A 15 20.63 -35.47 2.38
C LEU A 15 20.72 -36.80 3.14
N LEU A 16 21.31 -36.81 4.34
CA LEU A 16 21.59 -37.99 5.17
C LEU A 16 21.00 -37.86 6.57
N ASN A 17 19.76 -37.34 6.69
CA ASN A 17 18.99 -37.27 7.94
C ASN A 17 19.68 -36.59 9.14
N GLY A 18 20.60 -35.65 8.89
CA GLY A 18 21.23 -34.86 9.95
C GLY A 18 22.39 -35.54 10.68
N SER A 19 22.86 -36.71 10.21
CA SER A 19 23.93 -37.49 10.86
C SER A 19 25.28 -37.43 10.13
N CYS A 20 25.51 -36.42 9.28
CA CYS A 20 26.79 -36.31 8.58
C CYS A 20 27.94 -36.07 9.56
N GLU A 21 29.01 -36.85 9.44
CA GLU A 21 30.26 -36.58 10.14
C GLU A 21 30.88 -35.27 9.62
N ILE A 22 31.34 -34.42 10.55
CA ILE A 22 31.93 -33.11 10.25
C ILE A 22 33.35 -33.06 10.81
N ASP A 23 34.31 -33.30 9.92
CA ASP A 23 35.75 -33.17 10.13
C ASP A 23 36.38 -32.16 9.13
N ILE A 24 37.70 -32.02 9.13
CA ILE A 24 38.41 -31.04 8.29
C ILE A 24 38.21 -31.25 6.78
N ASN A 25 38.02 -32.50 6.36
CA ASN A 25 37.82 -32.95 4.98
C ASN A 25 36.34 -32.97 4.61
N THR A 26 35.46 -33.35 5.55
CA THR A 26 34.02 -33.57 5.29
C THR A 26 33.14 -32.34 5.59
N ARG A 27 33.66 -31.31 6.28
CA ARG A 27 32.92 -30.07 6.62
C ARG A 27 32.32 -29.28 5.46
N ARG A 28 32.70 -29.56 4.21
CA ARG A 28 32.09 -28.92 3.02
C ARG A 28 30.92 -29.72 2.43
N ASN A 29 30.75 -30.97 2.85
CA ASN A 29 29.79 -31.90 2.25
C ASN A 29 28.35 -31.63 2.69
N CYS A 30 28.16 -31.12 3.91
CA CYS A 30 26.83 -30.77 4.40
C CYS A 30 26.87 -29.47 5.22
N THR A 31 26.34 -28.39 4.63
CA THR A 31 26.26 -27.08 5.29
C THR A 31 25.29 -27.07 6.47
N ALA A 32 24.18 -27.84 6.39
CA ALA A 32 23.23 -28.02 7.48
C ALA A 32 23.85 -28.65 8.73
N CYS A 33 24.49 -29.82 8.59
CA CYS A 33 25.12 -30.50 9.73
C CYS A 33 26.30 -29.70 10.29
N ARG A 34 27.04 -28.99 9.45
CA ARG A 34 28.10 -28.08 9.90
C ARG A 34 27.54 -26.94 10.74
N PHE A 35 26.47 -26.28 10.27
CA PHE A 35 25.85 -25.19 11.01
C PHE A 35 25.26 -25.67 12.34
N ALA A 36 24.57 -26.81 12.35
CA ALA A 36 24.08 -27.44 13.58
C ALA A 36 25.22 -27.72 14.57
N LYS A 37 26.36 -28.24 14.09
CA LYS A 37 27.55 -28.43 14.92
C LYS A 37 28.11 -27.11 15.47
N CYS A 38 28.11 -26.02 14.70
CA CYS A 38 28.51 -24.69 15.20
C CYS A 38 27.62 -24.23 16.37
N LEU A 39 26.30 -24.40 16.26
CA LEU A 39 25.37 -24.06 17.34
C LEU A 39 25.56 -24.96 18.58
N LEU A 40 25.74 -26.27 18.38
CA LEU A 40 26.04 -27.23 19.46
C LEU A 40 27.34 -26.88 20.21
N MET A 41 28.31 -26.31 19.51
CA MET A 41 29.56 -25.83 20.10
C MET A 41 29.42 -24.44 20.76
N GLY A 42 28.19 -23.93 20.91
CA GLY A 42 27.89 -22.70 21.65
C GLY A 42 28.07 -21.41 20.85
N MET A 43 28.18 -21.46 19.51
CA MET A 43 28.21 -20.25 18.70
C MET A 43 26.84 -19.57 18.69
N SER A 44 26.74 -18.37 19.25
CA SER A 44 25.49 -17.59 19.23
C SER A 44 25.37 -16.77 17.92
N PRO A 45 24.27 -16.93 17.16
CA PRO A 45 23.98 -16.12 15.97
C PRO A 45 23.88 -14.62 16.25
N ASP A 46 23.50 -14.26 17.48
CA ASP A 46 23.25 -12.88 17.90
C ASP A 46 24.54 -12.06 18.06
N LEU A 47 25.69 -12.74 18.12
CA LEU A 47 27.02 -12.13 18.23
C LEU A 47 27.65 -11.80 16.87
N ILE A 48 26.99 -12.15 15.76
CA ILE A 48 27.41 -11.76 14.42
C ILE A 48 27.16 -10.25 14.28
N ARG A 49 28.25 -9.47 14.21
CA ARG A 49 28.18 -8.02 13.98
C ARG A 49 27.41 -7.76 12.68
N LYS A 50 26.15 -7.30 12.79
CA LYS A 50 25.43 -6.69 11.66
C LYS A 50 26.31 -5.57 11.11
N GLU A 51 26.34 -5.38 9.79
CA GLU A 51 27.02 -4.30 9.05
C GLU A 51 26.47 -2.90 9.40
N VAL A 52 26.45 -2.56 10.68
CA VAL A 52 26.00 -1.29 11.27
C VAL A 52 27.20 -0.41 11.60
N GLN A 53 28.44 -0.93 11.44
CA GLN A 53 29.66 -0.21 11.78
C GLN A 53 29.97 0.94 10.78
N GLU A 54 29.44 0.91 9.56
CA GLU A 54 29.64 2.00 8.58
C GLU A 54 28.76 3.23 8.86
N ARG A 55 27.61 3.07 9.52
CA ARG A 55 26.72 4.21 9.85
C ARG A 55 27.26 5.08 10.99
N LYS A 56 28.12 4.56 11.87
CA LYS A 56 28.67 5.34 13.00
C LYS A 56 29.72 6.39 12.59
N LYS A 57 30.28 6.32 11.38
CA LYS A 57 31.16 7.38 10.85
C LYS A 57 30.39 8.61 10.35
N HIS A 58 29.13 8.47 9.93
CA HIS A 58 28.31 9.60 9.45
C HIS A 58 27.60 10.40 10.56
N LEU A 59 27.47 9.86 11.76
CA LEU A 59 26.84 10.56 12.89
C LEU A 59 27.77 11.57 13.58
N LYS A 60 29.10 11.40 13.50
CA LYS A 60 30.06 12.32 14.13
C LYS A 60 30.22 13.68 13.44
N THR A 61 29.72 13.83 12.21
CA THR A 61 29.78 15.10 11.46
C THR A 61 28.58 16.01 11.75
N ARG A 62 27.56 15.53 12.49
CA ARG A 62 26.30 16.27 12.72
C ARG A 62 26.29 17.11 13.99
N ASP A 63 27.17 16.80 14.95
CA ASP A 63 27.23 17.52 16.23
C ASP A 63 27.95 18.88 16.11
N THR A 64 28.73 19.10 15.06
CA THR A 64 29.41 20.39 14.82
C THR A 64 28.48 21.44 14.21
N TYR A 65 27.35 21.05 13.61
CA TYR A 65 26.46 21.96 12.85
C TYR A 65 25.23 22.45 13.65
N MET A 66 25.03 21.96 14.89
CA MET A 66 23.88 22.31 15.74
C MET A 66 24.11 23.54 16.63
N ASN A 67 25.31 24.13 16.65
CA ASN A 67 25.64 25.29 17.47
C ASN A 67 25.57 26.65 16.73
N GLN A 68 25.01 26.69 15.51
CA GLN A 68 25.03 27.91 14.68
C GLN A 68 23.68 28.37 14.11
N VAL A 69 22.55 27.79 14.52
CA VAL A 69 21.21 28.25 14.10
C VAL A 69 20.30 28.42 15.31
N ILE A 70 20.68 29.34 16.19
CA ILE A 70 19.79 29.96 17.17
C ILE A 70 19.75 31.44 16.78
N GLY A 71 18.85 31.77 15.86
CA GLY A 71 18.63 33.12 15.35
C GLY A 71 17.53 33.07 14.30
N ASP A 72 16.45 33.81 14.57
CA ASP A 72 15.32 34.10 13.68
C ASP A 72 14.20 33.06 13.57
N GLN A 73 13.38 33.05 14.63
CA GLN A 73 11.93 32.92 14.48
C GLN A 73 11.35 34.28 14.09
N GLN A 74 10.65 34.35 12.94
CA GLN A 74 9.34 34.99 12.74
C GLN A 74 9.03 35.20 11.23
N LEU A 75 8.08 34.46 10.66
CA LEU A 75 6.86 35.03 10.04
C LEU A 75 5.87 33.93 9.60
N LYS A 76 4.59 34.24 9.76
CA LYS A 76 3.40 33.42 9.52
C LYS A 76 2.86 33.56 8.09
N LEU A 77 2.25 32.47 7.63
CA LEU A 77 1.05 32.31 6.78
C LEU A 77 1.08 32.65 5.27
N THR A 78 0.47 31.71 4.52
CA THR A 78 -0.02 31.76 3.12
C THR A 78 1.01 31.93 2.00
N THR A 79 1.37 30.81 1.36
CA THR A 79 1.89 30.80 -0.01
C THR A 79 1.22 29.69 -0.84
N PRO A 80 0.78 30.00 -2.08
CA PRO A 80 0.22 29.02 -3.00
C PRO A 80 1.30 28.06 -3.51
N LEU A 81 0.87 26.88 -3.97
CA LEU A 81 1.72 25.82 -4.54
C LEU A 81 2.68 26.38 -5.60
N ARG A 82 3.94 26.59 -5.19
CA ARG A 82 5.08 26.71 -6.11
C ARG A 82 5.63 25.31 -6.34
N THR A 83 5.53 24.83 -7.57
CA THR A 83 6.43 23.80 -8.10
C THR A 83 7.82 24.44 -8.16
N LEU A 84 8.65 24.20 -7.13
CA LEU A 84 10.08 24.49 -7.22
C LEU A 84 10.70 23.53 -8.22
N ASP A 85 11.65 24.03 -9.01
CA ASP A 85 12.55 23.22 -9.83
C ASP A 85 13.50 22.47 -8.86
N LEU A 86 13.29 21.16 -8.69
CA LEU A 86 13.71 20.36 -7.52
C LEU A 86 15.17 19.87 -7.52
N LEU A 87 16.02 20.28 -8.47
CA LEU A 87 17.21 19.49 -8.79
C LEU A 87 18.58 20.10 -8.47
N TYR A 88 18.69 21.34 -8.00
CA TYR A 88 20.02 21.97 -7.83
C TYR A 88 20.38 22.46 -6.42
N ASP A 89 19.41 22.82 -5.58
CA ASP A 89 19.67 23.36 -4.21
C ASP A 89 18.85 22.68 -3.11
N ASP A 90 18.17 21.60 -3.46
CA ASP A 90 17.29 20.90 -2.56
C ASP A 90 18.11 19.96 -1.67
N ARG A 91 18.11 20.19 -0.34
CA ARG A 91 18.61 19.25 0.68
C ARG A 91 17.76 17.97 0.79
N SER A 92 17.15 17.53 -0.31
CA SER A 92 16.22 16.42 -0.35
C SER A 92 16.97 15.11 -0.14
N PRO A 93 16.45 14.23 0.73
CA PRO A 93 16.93 12.86 0.86
C PRO A 93 16.53 11.97 -0.33
N LEU A 94 15.71 12.47 -1.27
CA LEU A 94 15.33 11.76 -2.49
C LEU A 94 16.37 11.98 -3.59
N ASN A 95 16.85 10.89 -4.18
CA ASN A 95 17.68 10.97 -5.38
C ASN A 95 16.83 11.14 -6.66
N ASN A 96 17.47 11.39 -7.80
CA ASN A 96 16.77 11.59 -9.08
C ASN A 96 15.83 10.43 -9.45
N SER A 97 16.26 9.19 -9.23
CA SER A 97 15.43 8.02 -9.55
C SER A 97 14.20 7.89 -8.64
N GLU A 98 14.30 8.33 -7.40
CA GLU A 98 13.20 8.38 -6.43
C GLU A 98 12.21 9.49 -6.78
N TRP A 99 12.69 10.65 -7.21
CA TRP A 99 11.84 11.72 -7.76
C TRP A 99 11.10 11.28 -9.03
N THR A 100 11.80 10.61 -9.95
CA THR A 100 11.17 10.03 -11.14
C THR A 100 10.10 9.01 -10.76
N LEU A 101 10.40 8.12 -9.80
CA LEU A 101 9.42 7.14 -9.33
C LEU A 101 8.20 7.82 -8.70
N LEU A 102 8.39 8.83 -7.86
CA LEU A 102 7.30 9.59 -7.25
C LEU A 102 6.42 10.27 -8.30
N SER A 103 7.04 10.89 -9.31
CA SER A 103 6.35 11.52 -10.43
C SER A 103 5.55 10.50 -11.23
N ASN A 104 6.13 9.33 -11.52
CA ASN A 104 5.47 8.26 -12.25
C ASN A 104 4.26 7.72 -11.49
N VAL A 105 4.39 7.45 -10.18
CA VAL A 105 3.28 7.04 -9.31
C VAL A 105 2.15 8.07 -9.36
N THR A 106 2.52 9.35 -9.23
CA THR A 106 1.56 10.46 -9.21
C THR A 106 0.79 10.55 -10.53
N HIS A 107 1.52 10.53 -11.64
CA HIS A 107 0.97 10.60 -12.99
C HIS A 107 0.11 9.38 -13.33
N ALA A 108 0.54 8.18 -12.97
CA ALA A 108 -0.22 6.97 -13.20
C ALA A 108 -1.54 6.98 -12.43
N HIS A 109 -1.51 7.35 -11.15
CA HIS A 109 -2.74 7.48 -10.36
C HIS A 109 -3.71 8.50 -10.99
N ASP A 110 -3.21 9.65 -11.43
CA ASP A 110 -4.05 10.70 -12.01
C ASP A 110 -4.63 10.29 -13.36
N THR A 111 -3.86 9.59 -14.19
CA THR A 111 -4.31 9.02 -15.48
C THR A 111 -5.47 8.05 -15.31
N PHE A 112 -5.42 7.20 -14.27
CA PHE A 112 -6.46 6.19 -14.03
C PHE A 112 -7.52 6.63 -13.04
N SER A 113 -7.45 7.84 -12.49
CA SER A 113 -8.36 8.29 -11.42
C SER A 113 -9.82 8.33 -11.87
N ALA A 114 -10.71 7.78 -11.04
CA ALA A 114 -12.16 7.87 -11.22
C ALA A 114 -12.77 9.21 -10.79
N ILE A 115 -11.99 10.11 -10.17
CA ILE A 115 -12.51 11.38 -9.58
C ILE A 115 -13.27 12.22 -10.61
N PRO A 116 -12.75 12.49 -11.82
CA PRO A 116 -13.44 13.36 -12.78
C PRO A 116 -14.81 12.81 -13.18
N GLN A 117 -14.91 11.51 -13.45
CA GLN A 117 -16.14 10.85 -13.87
C GLN A 117 -17.17 10.82 -12.72
N ILE A 118 -16.74 10.51 -11.50
CA ILE A 118 -17.61 10.51 -10.32
C ILE A 118 -18.15 11.93 -10.06
N ARG A 119 -17.27 12.96 -10.15
CA ARG A 119 -17.68 14.35 -9.98
C ARG A 119 -18.72 14.78 -11.02
N HIS A 120 -18.52 14.38 -12.28
CA HIS A 120 -19.49 14.64 -13.34
C HIS A 120 -20.83 13.93 -13.07
N ALA A 121 -20.82 12.67 -12.63
CA ALA A 121 -22.04 11.93 -12.28
C ALA A 121 -22.83 12.61 -11.14
N ILE A 122 -22.15 13.09 -10.09
CA ILE A 122 -22.77 13.81 -8.97
C ILE A 122 -23.44 15.11 -9.44
N TYR A 123 -22.78 15.86 -10.32
CA TYR A 123 -23.34 17.10 -10.86
C TYR A 123 -24.66 16.85 -11.59
N HIS A 124 -24.72 15.83 -12.46
CA HIS A 124 -25.94 15.44 -13.17
C HIS A 124 -27.04 14.92 -12.23
N LEU A 125 -26.67 14.15 -11.21
CA LEU A 125 -27.59 13.72 -10.15
C LEU A 125 -28.20 14.93 -9.43
N SER A 126 -27.39 15.90 -9.02
CA SER A 126 -27.89 17.10 -8.35
C SER A 126 -28.79 17.97 -9.23
N ALA A 127 -28.50 18.07 -10.53
CA ALA A 127 -29.29 18.84 -11.48
C ALA A 127 -30.65 18.16 -11.79
N SER A 128 -30.68 16.84 -11.99
CA SER A 128 -31.90 16.09 -12.30
C SER A 128 -32.90 15.99 -11.14
N LEU A 129 -32.43 15.92 -9.89
CA LEU A 129 -33.34 15.91 -8.73
C LEU A 129 -33.96 17.28 -8.43
N SER A 130 -33.40 18.37 -8.95
CA SER A 130 -34.02 19.69 -8.80
C SER A 130 -35.29 19.87 -9.65
N SER A 131 -35.55 18.95 -10.59
CA SER A 131 -36.66 19.04 -11.54
C SER A 131 -37.74 17.94 -11.40
N SER A 132 -37.52 16.85 -10.66
CA SER A 132 -38.51 15.78 -10.47
C SER A 132 -39.02 15.66 -9.03
N LEU A 133 -40.34 15.62 -8.88
CA LEU A 133 -41.07 15.42 -7.60
C LEU A 133 -41.07 13.96 -7.12
N ASP A 134 -40.57 13.03 -7.95
CA ASP A 134 -40.64 11.59 -7.69
C ASP A 134 -39.25 11.06 -7.30
N THR A 135 -38.93 11.14 -6.01
CA THR A 135 -37.63 10.78 -5.44
C THR A 135 -37.44 9.27 -5.32
N SER A 136 -37.45 8.55 -6.44
CA SER A 136 -36.89 7.20 -6.50
C SER A 136 -35.37 7.31 -6.58
N TYR A 137 -34.67 7.02 -5.47
CA TYR A 137 -33.22 7.02 -5.43
C TYR A 137 -32.66 5.87 -6.28
N ASN A 138 -31.98 6.20 -7.38
CA ASN A 138 -31.38 5.18 -8.24
C ASN A 138 -30.08 4.64 -7.61
N VAL A 139 -30.21 3.57 -6.83
CA VAL A 139 -29.10 2.84 -6.19
C VAL A 139 -28.08 2.30 -7.19
N THR A 140 -28.44 2.15 -8.47
CA THR A 140 -27.54 1.71 -9.55
C THR A 140 -26.33 2.61 -9.66
N HIS A 141 -26.49 3.93 -9.51
CA HIS A 141 -25.36 4.87 -9.57
C HIS A 141 -24.32 4.65 -8.47
N VAL A 142 -24.73 4.14 -7.30
CA VAL A 142 -23.78 3.80 -6.23
C VAL A 142 -22.95 2.59 -6.65
N PHE A 143 -23.57 1.57 -7.23
CA PHE A 143 -22.87 0.39 -7.73
C PHE A 143 -21.95 0.69 -8.92
N GLU A 144 -22.40 1.54 -9.85
CA GLU A 144 -21.56 2.06 -10.94
C GLU A 144 -20.35 2.81 -10.39
N THR A 145 -20.57 3.67 -9.39
CA THR A 145 -19.49 4.41 -8.72
C THR A 145 -18.47 3.46 -8.10
N ILE A 146 -18.92 2.46 -7.35
CA ILE A 146 -18.02 1.46 -6.73
C ILE A 146 -17.27 0.68 -7.82
N THR A 147 -17.96 0.23 -8.86
CA THR A 147 -17.35 -0.51 -9.97
C THR A 147 -16.24 0.32 -10.62
N LEU A 148 -16.49 1.61 -10.85
CA LEU A 148 -15.51 2.54 -11.40
C LEU A 148 -14.30 2.73 -10.47
N MET A 149 -14.50 2.77 -9.14
CA MET A 149 -13.40 2.83 -8.18
C MET A 149 -12.51 1.59 -8.25
N TYR A 150 -13.11 0.40 -8.37
CA TYR A 150 -12.38 -0.85 -8.49
C TYR A 150 -11.59 -0.94 -9.79
N THR A 151 -12.23 -0.65 -10.93
CA THR A 151 -11.56 -0.71 -12.25
C THR A 151 -10.44 0.31 -12.35
N SER A 152 -10.64 1.52 -11.82
CA SER A 152 -9.60 2.56 -11.68
C SER A 152 -8.38 2.04 -10.92
N MET A 153 -8.57 1.42 -9.75
CA MET A 153 -7.47 0.88 -8.95
C MET A 153 -6.80 -0.33 -9.59
N GLN A 154 -7.54 -1.19 -10.28
CA GLN A 154 -6.96 -2.28 -11.07
C GLN A 154 -6.06 -1.75 -12.19
N SER A 155 -6.54 -0.78 -12.97
CA SER A 155 -5.73 -0.15 -14.03
C SER A 155 -4.49 0.55 -13.45
N PHE A 156 -4.63 1.24 -12.32
CA PHE A 156 -3.51 1.87 -11.64
C PHE A 156 -2.46 0.86 -11.19
N ILE A 157 -2.83 -0.18 -10.45
CA ILE A 157 -1.88 -1.19 -9.93
C ILE A 157 -1.23 -1.95 -11.09
N SER A 158 -2.04 -2.41 -12.05
CA SER A 158 -1.54 -3.14 -13.22
C SER A 158 -0.64 -2.31 -14.13
N SER A 159 -0.71 -0.99 -14.07
CA SER A 159 0.20 -0.15 -14.87
C SER A 159 1.65 -0.15 -14.37
N SER A 160 1.91 -0.60 -13.14
CA SER A 160 3.23 -0.64 -12.53
C SER A 160 4.10 -1.81 -13.01
N SER A 161 5.40 -1.59 -13.17
CA SER A 161 6.35 -2.67 -13.51
C SER A 161 6.46 -3.71 -12.41
N ASP A 162 6.42 -3.29 -11.13
CA ASP A 162 6.45 -4.20 -9.98
C ASP A 162 5.32 -5.23 -10.02
N PHE A 163 4.12 -4.83 -10.45
CA PHE A 163 3.01 -5.77 -10.60
C PHE A 163 3.20 -6.69 -11.81
N ARG A 164 3.67 -6.15 -12.94
CA ARG A 164 3.84 -6.91 -14.20
C ARG A 164 4.94 -7.97 -14.12
N ILE A 165 5.91 -7.78 -13.24
CA ILE A 165 7.02 -8.70 -13.01
C ILE A 165 6.57 -9.97 -12.22
N LEU A 166 5.39 -9.92 -11.59
CA LEU A 166 4.76 -11.05 -10.90
C LEU A 166 4.11 -12.03 -11.89
N THR A 167 4.05 -13.31 -11.52
CA THR A 167 3.30 -14.34 -12.25
C THR A 167 1.79 -14.09 -12.19
N ILE A 168 1.01 -14.66 -13.11
CA ILE A 168 -0.47 -14.55 -13.09
C ILE A 168 -1.06 -14.97 -11.75
N ASN A 169 -0.53 -16.02 -11.14
CA ASN A 169 -1.00 -16.53 -9.86
C ASN A 169 -0.72 -15.53 -8.73
N GLU A 170 0.48 -14.93 -8.72
CA GLU A 170 0.83 -13.88 -7.77
C GLU A 170 -0.02 -12.61 -7.98
N GLN A 171 -0.22 -12.18 -9.22
CA GLN A 171 -1.08 -11.04 -9.56
C GLN A 171 -2.54 -11.27 -9.12
N SER A 172 -3.07 -12.46 -9.39
CA SER A 172 -4.43 -12.85 -9.02
C SER A 172 -4.62 -12.92 -7.51
N SER A 173 -3.63 -13.47 -6.79
CA SER A 173 -3.61 -13.52 -5.33
C SER A 173 -3.53 -12.12 -4.73
N LEU A 174 -2.68 -11.23 -5.28
CA LEU A 174 -2.57 -9.84 -4.85
C LEU A 174 -3.91 -9.10 -4.98
N TYR A 175 -4.60 -9.24 -6.11
CA TYR A 175 -5.93 -8.66 -6.27
C TYR A 175 -6.95 -9.22 -5.29
N GLN A 176 -6.99 -10.54 -5.11
CA GLN A 176 -7.92 -11.16 -4.16
C GLN A 176 -7.74 -10.65 -2.74
N ARG A 177 -6.48 -10.46 -2.32
CA ARG A 177 -6.14 -10.11 -0.94
C ARG A 177 -6.22 -8.63 -0.65
N ASN A 178 -5.71 -7.81 -1.57
CA ASN A 178 -5.38 -6.42 -1.26
C ASN A 178 -6.33 -5.44 -1.95
N LEU A 179 -6.96 -5.80 -3.08
CA LEU A 179 -7.71 -4.83 -3.89
C LEU A 179 -8.86 -4.18 -3.11
N HIS A 180 -9.61 -4.95 -2.30
CA HIS A 180 -10.70 -4.38 -1.51
C HIS A 180 -10.20 -3.34 -0.49
N GLY A 181 -9.07 -3.61 0.19
CA GLY A 181 -8.48 -2.65 1.14
C GLY A 181 -7.92 -1.40 0.47
N ILE A 182 -7.31 -1.56 -0.70
CA ILE A 182 -6.83 -0.43 -1.51
C ILE A 182 -8.02 0.42 -1.95
N VAL A 183 -9.08 -0.21 -2.48
CA VAL A 183 -10.28 0.51 -2.89
C VAL A 183 -10.93 1.18 -1.70
N ALA A 184 -11.00 0.55 -0.53
CA ALA A 184 -11.53 1.19 0.67
C ALA A 184 -10.77 2.49 1.00
N LEU A 185 -9.43 2.51 0.89
CA LEU A 185 -8.64 3.72 1.16
C LEU A 185 -8.87 4.76 0.08
N CYS A 186 -8.89 4.31 -1.18
CA CYS A 186 -9.16 5.16 -2.32
C CYS A 186 -10.59 5.75 -2.27
N SER A 187 -11.58 5.02 -1.76
CA SER A 187 -12.95 5.49 -1.59
C SER A 187 -13.01 6.68 -0.64
N ILE A 188 -12.24 6.68 0.45
CA ILE A 188 -12.15 7.82 1.37
C ILE A 188 -11.57 9.04 0.65
N LEU A 189 -10.49 8.85 -0.13
CA LEU A 189 -9.91 9.91 -0.96
C LEU A 189 -10.93 10.44 -1.99
N PHE A 190 -11.67 9.55 -2.65
CA PHE A 190 -12.70 9.93 -3.62
C PHE A 190 -13.84 10.70 -2.96
N LEU A 191 -14.35 10.25 -1.82
CA LEU A 191 -15.40 10.94 -1.06
C LEU A 191 -14.97 12.37 -0.69
N GLN A 192 -13.72 12.55 -0.28
CA GLN A 192 -13.16 13.87 0.03
C GLN A 192 -12.98 14.73 -1.22
N ALA A 193 -12.40 14.18 -2.29
CA ALA A 193 -12.09 14.93 -3.51
C ALA A 193 -13.34 15.30 -4.33
N THR A 194 -14.41 14.52 -4.25
CA THR A 194 -15.66 14.73 -5.00
C THR A 194 -16.71 15.51 -4.21
N GLN A 195 -16.47 15.78 -2.92
CA GLN A 195 -17.43 16.43 -2.01
C GLN A 195 -18.77 15.69 -1.89
N ILE A 196 -18.78 14.38 -2.12
CA ILE A 196 -19.98 13.53 -1.94
C ILE A 196 -20.56 13.69 -0.54
N ILE A 197 -19.68 13.79 0.47
CA ILE A 197 -20.07 13.88 1.87
C ILE A 197 -20.79 15.19 2.23
N ASP A 198 -20.59 16.24 1.43
CA ASP A 198 -21.23 17.54 1.61
C ASP A 198 -22.58 17.61 0.86
N ASN A 199 -22.87 16.63 -0.01
CA ASN A 199 -24.13 16.52 -0.73
C ASN A 199 -25.11 15.60 0.04
N PRO A 200 -26.17 16.14 0.67
CA PRO A 200 -27.09 15.36 1.49
C PRO A 200 -27.87 14.31 0.69
N ILE A 201 -28.11 14.55 -0.61
CA ILE A 201 -28.76 13.59 -1.49
C ILE A 201 -27.84 12.39 -1.66
N CYS A 202 -26.56 12.60 -1.96
CA CYS A 202 -25.59 11.51 -2.11
C CYS A 202 -25.44 10.74 -0.79
N VAL A 203 -25.28 11.43 0.35
CA VAL A 203 -25.17 10.77 1.65
C VAL A 203 -26.40 9.91 1.95
N LYS A 204 -27.61 10.40 1.66
CA LYS A 204 -28.84 9.64 1.83
C LYS A 204 -28.89 8.42 0.90
N THR A 205 -28.52 8.57 -0.37
CA THR A 205 -28.49 7.47 -1.35
C THR A 205 -27.52 6.37 -0.93
N PHE A 206 -26.31 6.72 -0.47
CA PHE A 206 -25.36 5.73 0.06
C PHE A 206 -25.86 5.10 1.36
N SER A 207 -26.55 5.86 2.21
CA SER A 207 -27.12 5.35 3.47
C SER A 207 -28.23 4.32 3.26
N ILE A 208 -28.95 4.35 2.12
CA ILE A 208 -29.93 3.31 1.77
C ILE A 208 -29.25 1.94 1.60
N ILE A 209 -28.03 1.93 1.05
CA ILE A 209 -27.30 0.70 0.76
C ILE A 209 -26.49 0.23 1.97
N TYR A 210 -25.77 1.15 2.62
CA TYR A 210 -24.80 0.82 3.66
C TYR A 210 -25.31 1.03 5.09
N GLY A 211 -26.41 1.76 5.26
CA GLY A 211 -26.90 2.21 6.56
C GLY A 211 -26.25 3.52 7.00
N SER A 212 -26.99 4.30 7.80
CA SER A 212 -26.57 5.61 8.30
C SER A 212 -25.34 5.53 9.20
N GLU A 213 -25.25 4.52 10.07
CA GLU A 213 -24.13 4.36 11.00
C GLU A 213 -22.82 4.12 10.26
N MET A 214 -22.82 3.25 9.23
CA MET A 214 -21.65 3.02 8.39
C MET A 214 -21.24 4.30 7.66
N MET A 215 -22.20 5.06 7.13
CA MET A 215 -21.92 6.33 6.47
C MET A 215 -21.34 7.38 7.43
N ILE A 216 -21.82 7.46 8.66
CA ILE A 216 -21.24 8.36 9.68
C ILE A 216 -19.79 7.97 9.96
N GLN A 217 -19.49 6.67 10.08
CA GLN A 217 -18.13 6.18 10.27
C GLN A 217 -17.22 6.52 9.07
N ALA A 218 -17.71 6.31 7.84
CA ALA A 218 -16.99 6.69 6.63
C ALA A 218 -16.66 8.19 6.59
N ILE A 219 -17.63 9.06 6.92
CA ILE A 219 -17.43 10.52 6.97
C ILE A 219 -16.40 10.90 8.04
N ARG A 220 -16.43 10.25 9.22
CA ARG A 220 -15.42 10.47 10.27
C ARG A 220 -14.01 10.12 9.78
N MET A 221 -13.85 9.02 9.05
CA MET A 221 -12.57 8.63 8.46
C MET A 221 -12.12 9.62 7.37
N CYS A 222 -13.02 10.09 6.50
CA CYS A 222 -12.71 11.13 5.50
C CYS A 222 -12.12 12.39 6.14
N ARG A 223 -12.66 12.82 7.28
CA ARG A 223 -12.17 14.01 7.99
C ARG A 223 -10.81 13.81 8.66
N LYS A 224 -10.41 12.56 8.91
CA LYS A 224 -9.09 12.23 9.48
C LYS A 224 -8.00 12.09 8.40
N LEU A 225 -8.36 11.85 7.14
CA LEU A 225 -7.42 11.58 6.06
C LEU A 225 -6.39 12.71 5.88
N ASP A 226 -5.14 12.36 5.57
CA ASP A 226 -4.10 13.34 5.32
C ASP A 226 -4.45 14.21 4.10
N THR A 227 -4.21 15.51 4.21
CA THR A 227 -4.46 16.49 3.13
C THR A 227 -3.49 16.35 1.97
N ASP A 228 -2.33 15.75 2.20
CA ASP A 228 -1.32 15.52 1.16
C ASP A 228 -1.64 14.24 0.37
N VAL A 229 -2.18 14.44 -0.83
CA VAL A 229 -2.60 13.34 -1.70
C VAL A 229 -1.41 12.48 -2.16
N ILE A 230 -0.19 13.01 -2.18
CA ILE A 230 1.00 12.23 -2.57
C ILE A 230 1.28 11.12 -1.54
N ILE A 231 1.10 11.42 -0.25
CA ILE A 231 1.19 10.43 0.84
C ILE A 231 0.20 9.30 0.60
N ILE A 232 -1.05 9.63 0.25
CA ILE A 232 -2.11 8.65 0.01
C ILE A 232 -1.80 7.79 -1.23
N LYS A 233 -1.35 8.41 -2.33
CA LYS A 233 -0.98 7.70 -3.57
C LYS A 233 0.14 6.68 -3.34
N LEU A 234 1.16 7.04 -2.57
CA LEU A 234 2.22 6.11 -2.18
C LEU A 234 1.69 5.00 -1.26
N MET A 235 0.81 5.34 -0.31
CA MET A 235 0.18 4.37 0.57
C MET A 235 -0.62 3.32 -0.21
N LEU A 236 -1.34 3.70 -1.27
CA LEU A 236 -2.07 2.76 -2.12
C LEU A 236 -1.16 1.68 -2.71
N LEU A 237 0.06 2.03 -3.13
CA LEU A 237 1.04 1.05 -3.64
C LEU A 237 1.68 0.21 -2.52
N ILE A 238 1.95 0.81 -1.36
CA ILE A 238 2.42 0.06 -0.18
C ILE A 238 1.40 -1.02 0.20
N LEU A 239 0.11 -0.70 0.15
CA LEU A 239 -0.97 -1.65 0.40
C LEU A 239 -1.13 -2.67 -0.73
N ALA A 240 -1.00 -2.24 -1.99
CA ALA A 240 -1.02 -3.13 -3.14
C ALA A 240 0.01 -4.25 -3.00
N PHE A 241 1.25 -3.90 -2.66
CA PHE A 241 2.33 -4.87 -2.52
C PHE A 241 2.51 -5.42 -1.09
N SER A 242 1.50 -5.33 -0.23
CA SER A 242 1.57 -5.99 1.08
C SER A 242 1.44 -7.50 0.94
N SER A 243 2.22 -8.25 1.72
CA SER A 243 2.05 -9.71 1.83
C SER A 243 0.68 -10.10 2.35
N ASN A 244 0.04 -9.21 3.12
CA ASN A 244 -1.34 -9.40 3.51
C ASN A 244 -2.01 -8.07 3.87
N CYS A 245 -2.98 -7.62 3.06
CA CYS A 245 -4.00 -6.65 3.47
C CYS A 245 -5.35 -7.32 3.70
N PHE A 246 -5.40 -8.65 3.94
CA PHE A 246 -6.65 -9.38 4.11
C PHE A 246 -7.54 -8.70 5.15
N ILE A 247 -8.64 -8.16 4.63
CA ILE A 247 -9.81 -7.74 5.38
C ILE A 247 -10.81 -8.90 5.51
N ILE A 248 -10.68 -9.91 4.64
CA ILE A 248 -11.67 -10.98 4.44
C ILE A 248 -11.02 -12.32 4.76
N ASP A 249 -11.18 -12.86 5.96
CA ASP A 249 -10.68 -14.20 6.29
C ASP A 249 -11.43 -15.29 5.49
N GLN A 250 -11.07 -15.48 4.22
CA GLN A 250 -11.37 -16.71 3.52
C GLN A 250 -10.38 -17.73 4.07
N ARG A 251 -10.89 -18.76 4.75
CA ARG A 251 -10.15 -19.97 5.10
C ARG A 251 -9.71 -20.67 3.82
N GLU A 252 -8.77 -20.08 3.09
CA GLU A 252 -8.12 -20.72 1.96
C GLU A 252 -6.99 -21.60 2.50
N ASP A 253 -6.90 -22.80 1.93
CA ASP A 253 -5.91 -23.80 2.27
C ASP A 253 -4.51 -23.27 1.94
N THR A 254 -3.87 -22.67 2.94
CA THR A 254 -2.53 -22.05 2.83
C THR A 254 -1.43 -23.00 2.36
N GLN A 255 -1.67 -24.31 2.29
CA GLN A 255 -0.67 -25.31 1.94
C GLN A 255 -0.15 -25.22 0.49
N ASN A 256 -0.87 -24.57 -0.43
CA ASN A 256 -0.46 -24.40 -1.84
C ASN A 256 -0.45 -22.93 -2.32
N ASP A 257 -0.39 -21.97 -1.40
CA ASP A 257 -0.40 -20.57 -1.78
C ASP A 257 0.93 -20.13 -2.41
N SER A 258 0.99 -20.14 -3.75
CA SER A 258 2.12 -19.65 -4.53
C SER A 258 2.57 -18.22 -4.14
N PHE A 259 1.69 -17.42 -3.55
CA PHE A 259 2.00 -16.07 -3.06
C PHE A 259 2.99 -16.07 -1.88
N LEU A 260 2.94 -17.09 -1.00
CA LEU A 260 3.88 -17.24 0.10
C LEU A 260 5.30 -17.57 -0.39
N ASN A 261 5.44 -18.19 -1.56
CA ASN A 261 6.74 -18.52 -2.15
C ASN A 261 7.41 -17.32 -2.84
N GLY A 262 6.63 -16.32 -3.29
CA GLY A 262 7.10 -15.08 -3.93
C GLY A 262 7.36 -13.89 -2.98
N THR A 263 7.13 -14.08 -1.66
CA THR A 263 7.12 -13.04 -0.63
C THR A 263 8.30 -12.08 -0.66
N TYR A 264 9.51 -12.54 -1.03
CA TYR A 264 10.69 -11.67 -1.08
C TYR A 264 10.59 -10.56 -2.14
N ARG A 265 10.04 -10.86 -3.33
CA ARG A 265 9.89 -9.87 -4.41
C ARG A 265 8.84 -8.83 -4.03
N LEU A 266 7.72 -9.30 -3.47
CA LEU A 266 6.62 -8.49 -3.00
C LEU A 266 7.05 -7.51 -1.90
N LEU A 267 7.73 -8.03 -0.86
CA LEU A 267 8.31 -7.20 0.20
C LEU A 267 9.36 -6.23 -0.34
N GLY A 268 10.12 -6.65 -1.36
CA GLY A 268 11.06 -5.79 -2.08
C GLY A 268 10.35 -4.58 -2.68
N SER A 269 9.32 -4.80 -3.50
CA SER A 269 8.52 -3.72 -4.11
C SER A 269 7.86 -2.85 -3.04
N GLN A 270 7.24 -3.43 -2.02
CA GLN A 270 6.63 -2.67 -0.92
C GLN A 270 7.63 -1.76 -0.21
N ASN A 271 8.81 -2.28 0.12
CA ASN A 271 9.84 -1.55 0.86
C ASN A 271 10.38 -0.36 0.07
N VAL A 272 10.44 -0.44 -1.27
CA VAL A 272 10.77 0.70 -2.13
C VAL A 272 9.78 1.85 -1.90
N TYR A 273 8.48 1.56 -1.92
CA TYR A 273 7.44 2.58 -1.71
C TYR A 273 7.39 3.10 -0.27
N VAL A 274 7.63 2.24 0.73
CA VAL A 274 7.72 2.66 2.15
C VAL A 274 8.89 3.62 2.36
N GLN A 275 10.05 3.32 1.80
CA GLN A 275 11.22 4.19 1.88
C GLN A 275 10.99 5.52 1.15
N LEU A 276 10.38 5.47 -0.03
CA LEU A 276 10.03 6.65 -0.79
C LEU A 276 9.06 7.55 -0.01
N LEU A 277 8.02 6.97 0.59
CA LEU A 277 7.07 7.67 1.44
C LEU A 277 7.75 8.34 2.63
N TRP A 278 8.59 7.60 3.35
CA TRP A 278 9.30 8.14 4.50
C TRP A 278 10.23 9.30 4.13
N LYS A 279 11.01 9.14 3.05
CA LYS A 279 11.89 10.20 2.53
C LYS A 279 11.08 11.43 2.10
N TYR A 280 9.98 11.23 1.38
CA TYR A 280 9.08 12.30 0.96
C TYR A 280 8.51 13.07 2.16
N MET A 281 8.02 12.35 3.18
CA MET A 281 7.45 12.98 4.36
C MET A 281 8.49 13.74 5.18
N THR A 282 9.67 13.15 5.40
CA THR A 282 10.76 13.80 6.14
C THR A 282 11.31 15.02 5.41
N TYR A 283 11.39 14.95 4.08
CA TYR A 283 11.73 16.08 3.23
C TYR A 283 10.71 17.22 3.36
N ARG A 284 9.42 16.89 3.19
CA ARG A 284 8.35 17.89 3.07
C ARG A 284 7.95 18.51 4.42
N TYR A 285 7.98 17.73 5.49
CA TYR A 285 7.42 18.11 6.79
C TYR A 285 8.45 18.09 7.93
N GLY A 286 9.68 17.64 7.68
CA GLY A 286 10.65 17.39 8.75
C GLY A 286 10.32 16.13 9.55
N TYR A 287 11.27 15.67 10.37
CA TYR A 287 11.20 14.37 11.04
C TYR A 287 10.00 14.20 11.97
N TYR A 288 9.72 15.21 12.82
CA TYR A 288 8.68 15.10 13.85
C TYR A 288 7.27 15.03 13.23
N ASP A 289 6.94 15.96 12.33
CA ASP A 289 5.64 15.95 11.66
C ASP A 289 5.50 14.78 10.70
N ALA A 290 6.58 14.33 10.06
CA ALA A 290 6.58 13.08 9.29
C ALA A 290 6.21 11.87 10.15
N ALA A 291 6.84 11.70 11.32
CA ALA A 291 6.51 10.61 12.24
C ALA A 291 5.04 10.67 12.69
N ARG A 292 4.55 11.86 13.05
CA ARG A 292 3.15 12.08 13.47
C ARG A 292 2.16 11.75 12.35
N ARG A 293 2.40 12.22 11.13
CA ARG A 293 1.56 11.94 9.96
C ARG A 293 1.58 10.46 9.60
N PHE A 294 2.74 9.82 9.67
CA PHE A 294 2.87 8.40 9.37
C PHE A 294 2.08 7.56 10.38
N PHE A 295 2.19 7.86 11.67
CA PHE A 295 1.40 7.19 12.70
C PHE A 295 -0.10 7.34 12.46
N ARG A 296 -0.58 8.55 12.14
CA ARG A 296 -1.99 8.80 11.80
C ARG A 296 -2.44 8.03 10.56
N LEU A 297 -1.60 7.95 9.54
CA LEU A 297 -1.90 7.19 8.33
C LEU A 297 -2.10 5.70 8.63
N ILE A 298 -1.26 5.13 9.50
CA ILE A 298 -1.41 3.75 9.98
C ILE A 298 -2.70 3.59 10.81
N GLU A 299 -2.99 4.51 11.72
CA GLU A 299 -4.24 4.49 12.51
C GLU A 299 -5.48 4.49 11.61
N ILE A 300 -5.53 5.39 10.62
CA ILE A 300 -6.63 5.48 9.65
C ILE A 300 -6.75 4.20 8.84
N PHE A 301 -5.62 3.60 8.44
CA PHE A 301 -5.64 2.34 7.71
C PHE A 301 -6.20 1.19 8.57
N LEU A 302 -5.84 1.10 9.84
CA LEU A 302 -6.40 0.10 10.76
C LEU A 302 -7.91 0.29 10.98
N ASP A 303 -8.35 1.54 11.21
CA ASP A 303 -9.77 1.89 11.31
C ASP A 303 -10.53 1.48 10.05
N LEU A 304 -9.93 1.77 8.90
CA LEU A 304 -10.49 1.45 7.59
C LEU A 304 -10.59 -0.05 7.36
N MET A 305 -9.58 -0.84 7.70
CA MET A 305 -9.63 -2.30 7.57
C MET A 305 -10.78 -2.90 8.38
N LYS A 306 -10.98 -2.41 9.61
CA LYS A 306 -12.11 -2.82 10.46
C LYS A 306 -13.45 -2.45 9.82
N TYR A 307 -13.56 -1.21 9.31
CA TYR A 307 -14.76 -0.72 8.64
C TYR A 307 -15.09 -1.53 7.38
N SER A 308 -14.12 -1.72 6.48
CA SER A 308 -14.30 -2.47 5.24
C SER A 308 -14.65 -3.93 5.51
N GLY A 309 -14.06 -4.53 6.55
CA GLY A 309 -14.41 -5.89 6.98
C GLY A 309 -15.87 -5.99 7.41
N ALA A 310 -16.33 -5.04 8.23
CA ALA A 310 -17.73 -4.98 8.63
C ALA A 310 -18.66 -4.78 7.42
N VAL A 311 -18.33 -3.88 6.49
CA VAL A 311 -19.12 -3.68 5.26
C VAL A 311 -19.19 -4.96 4.44
N TYR A 312 -18.07 -5.64 4.21
CA TYR A 312 -18.02 -6.86 3.42
C TYR A 312 -18.77 -8.03 4.09
N THR A 313 -18.66 -8.18 5.42
CA THR A 313 -19.33 -9.26 6.16
C THR A 313 -20.83 -9.04 6.28
N TYR A 314 -21.28 -7.82 6.58
CA TYR A 314 -22.68 -7.56 6.91
C TYR A 314 -23.52 -7.05 5.74
N ASN A 315 -22.91 -6.62 4.63
CA ASN A 315 -23.63 -6.17 3.44
C ASN A 315 -23.52 -7.19 2.30
N ALA A 316 -24.49 -8.09 2.21
CA ALA A 316 -24.52 -9.16 1.21
C ALA A 316 -24.55 -8.64 -0.25
N THR A 317 -25.07 -7.44 -0.49
CA THR A 317 -25.08 -6.85 -1.84
C THR A 317 -23.71 -6.30 -2.21
N HIS A 318 -23.04 -5.61 -1.29
CA HIS A 318 -21.65 -5.19 -1.48
C HIS A 318 -20.72 -6.39 -1.65
N HIS A 319 -20.85 -7.40 -0.78
CA HIS A 319 -20.08 -8.64 -0.86
C HIS A 319 -20.13 -9.26 -2.26
N ARG A 320 -21.34 -9.50 -2.79
CA ARG A 320 -21.53 -10.08 -4.13
C ARG A 320 -20.95 -9.19 -5.24
N LEU A 321 -21.08 -7.88 -5.13
CA LEU A 321 -20.49 -6.94 -6.09
C LEU A 321 -18.96 -7.08 -6.11
N VAL A 322 -18.33 -7.07 -4.92
CA VAL A 322 -16.87 -7.18 -4.78
C VAL A 322 -16.38 -8.50 -5.35
N ASP A 323 -17.03 -9.61 -5.02
CA ASP A 323 -16.65 -10.93 -5.53
C ASP A 323 -16.77 -11.02 -7.06
N ASN A 324 -17.85 -10.47 -7.63
CA ASN A 324 -18.03 -10.43 -9.08
C ASN A 324 -16.92 -9.61 -9.77
N ILE A 325 -16.59 -8.43 -9.22
CA ILE A 325 -15.53 -7.58 -9.77
C ILE A 325 -14.16 -8.27 -9.65
N LEU A 326 -13.88 -8.92 -8.51
CA LEU A 326 -12.63 -9.67 -8.31
C LEU A 326 -12.53 -10.86 -9.26
N GLY A 327 -13.63 -11.58 -9.49
CA GLY A 327 -13.69 -12.66 -10.49
C GLY A 327 -13.39 -12.15 -11.90
N GLN A 328 -14.00 -11.03 -12.30
CA GLN A 328 -13.72 -10.39 -13.59
C GLN A 328 -12.27 -9.93 -13.72
N ALA A 329 -11.69 -9.38 -12.66
CA ALA A 329 -10.29 -8.95 -12.63
C ALA A 329 -9.32 -10.12 -12.84
N LYS A 330 -9.58 -11.26 -12.20
CA LYS A 330 -8.78 -12.48 -12.40
C LYS A 330 -8.89 -12.97 -13.84
N GLN A 331 -10.10 -12.95 -14.41
CA GLN A 331 -10.30 -13.39 -15.78
C GLN A 331 -9.59 -12.49 -16.80
N SER A 332 -9.58 -11.17 -16.59
CA SER A 332 -8.90 -10.24 -17.51
C SER A 332 -7.38 -10.40 -17.49
N LEU A 333 -6.79 -10.73 -16.33
CA LEU A 333 -5.35 -11.03 -16.23
C LEU A 333 -4.93 -12.22 -17.12
N ILE A 334 -5.78 -13.25 -17.21
CA ILE A 334 -5.51 -14.44 -18.04
C ILE A 334 -5.57 -14.08 -19.53
N VAL A 335 -6.54 -13.26 -19.93
CA VAL A 335 -6.77 -12.90 -21.34
C VAL A 335 -5.68 -11.96 -21.88
N ASP A 336 -5.16 -11.07 -21.04
CA ASP A 336 -4.26 -9.99 -21.45
C ASP A 336 -2.78 -10.23 -21.09
N TYR A 337 -2.44 -11.41 -20.57
CA TYR A 337 -1.10 -11.70 -20.01
C TYR A 337 0.05 -11.35 -20.96
N ASP A 338 -0.09 -11.67 -22.25
CA ASP A 338 0.97 -11.45 -23.25
C ASP A 338 0.92 -10.06 -23.93
N LYS A 339 -0.08 -9.22 -23.64
CA LYS A 339 -0.36 -7.99 -24.43
C LYS A 339 0.01 -6.69 -23.72
N GLN A 340 0.28 -6.69 -22.43
CA GLN A 340 0.40 -5.45 -21.66
C GLN A 340 1.82 -5.19 -21.18
N LYS A 341 2.48 -4.18 -21.76
CA LYS A 341 3.73 -3.61 -21.24
C LYS A 341 3.43 -2.72 -20.03
N PRO A 342 4.31 -2.69 -19.00
CA PRO A 342 4.16 -1.73 -17.91
C PRO A 342 4.24 -0.30 -18.47
N LEU A 343 3.41 0.58 -17.92
CA LEU A 343 3.41 1.99 -18.30
C LEU A 343 4.48 2.78 -17.55
N TRP A 344 4.92 2.29 -16.39
CA TRP A 344 5.94 2.93 -15.57
C TRP A 344 6.63 1.94 -14.61
N GLY A 345 7.80 2.35 -14.09
CA GLY A 345 8.67 1.53 -13.24
C GLY A 345 9.86 0.95 -14.02
N LYS A 346 10.84 0.35 -13.32
CA LYS A 346 12.03 -0.22 -13.97
C LYS A 346 11.68 -1.57 -14.61
N SER A 347 12.07 -1.74 -15.87
CA SER A 347 11.96 -2.98 -16.65
C SER A 347 12.98 -4.02 -16.21
#